data_AF-A0A3D1BQ37-F1
#
_entry.id   AF-A0A3D1BQ37-F1
#
_cell.length_a   1.000
_cell.length_b   1.000
_cell.length_c   1.000
_cell.angle_alpha   90.00
_cell.angle_beta   90.00
_cell.angle_gamma   90.00
#
_symmetry.space_group_name_H-M   'P 1'
#
loop_
_entity.id
_entity.type
_entity.pdbx_description
1 polymer ?
#
loop_
_entity_poly.entity_id
_entity_poly.type
_entity_poly.pdbx_seq_one_letter_code
_entity_poly.pdbx_strand_id
1 'polypeptide(L)'
;MVCIHLNSDPSIASEIKSEYPDPAVTRRNTGYALDLLLQTSPYSNNSNNNINLAKLIAGSEGTLAIVIDIKINLVPLPPTEKVLCCVHLKERNEAYPANLIALRHNPDAIEMMDDKILDLTGDNIEQRKNRFFLQGNPGAILIVEFSGNSRKEIEGVCESMEEAMRKEGWRACFVPRSKKFG
;
A
#
# COMPACT_ATOMS: atom_id res chain seq x y z
N MET A 1 -33.52 -5.48 4.78
CA MET A 1 -34.15 -4.71 5.87
C MET A 1 -33.25 -4.74 7.10
N VAL A 2 -32.05 -4.16 7.02
CA VAL A 2 -31.04 -4.19 8.13
C VAL A 2 -30.67 -2.77 8.57
N CYS A 3 -30.80 -1.75 7.70
CA CYS A 3 -30.37 -0.39 8.03
C CYS A 3 -31.33 0.40 8.94
N ILE A 4 -32.60 0.00 9.07
CA ILE A 4 -33.65 0.86 9.69
C ILE A 4 -33.54 0.92 11.24
N HIS A 5 -32.80 0.01 11.88
CA HIS A 5 -32.74 -0.09 13.35
C HIS A 5 -31.48 0.52 14.02
N LEU A 6 -30.56 1.10 13.26
CA LEU A 6 -29.35 1.69 13.87
C LEU A 6 -29.64 2.89 14.79
N ASN A 7 -30.80 3.53 14.62
CA ASN A 7 -31.27 4.64 15.47
C ASN A 7 -32.35 4.22 16.48
N SER A 8 -32.77 2.96 16.54
CA SER A 8 -33.85 2.56 17.44
C SER A 8 -33.40 2.42 18.89
N ASP A 9 -32.10 2.18 19.13
CA ASP A 9 -31.52 2.10 20.47
C ASP A 9 -30.14 2.80 20.50
N PRO A 10 -29.95 3.85 21.32
CA PRO A 10 -28.67 4.54 21.48
C PRO A 10 -27.50 3.65 21.93
N SER A 11 -27.79 2.51 22.58
CA SER A 11 -26.75 1.56 23.02
C SER A 11 -26.01 0.93 21.83
N ILE A 12 -26.71 0.64 20.73
CA ILE A 12 -26.13 0.06 19.50
C ILE A 12 -25.10 1.02 18.89
N ALA A 13 -25.43 2.31 18.82
CA ALA A 13 -24.50 3.32 18.30
C ALA A 13 -23.27 3.50 19.19
N SER A 14 -23.40 3.29 20.51
CA SER A 14 -22.28 3.32 21.45
C SER A 14 -21.37 2.09 21.30
N GLU A 15 -21.96 0.90 21.19
CA GLU A 15 -21.25 -0.37 20.99
C GLU A 15 -20.48 -0.39 19.67
N ILE A 16 -21.11 0.05 18.57
CA ILE A 16 -20.42 0.21 17.29
C ILE A 16 -19.21 1.14 17.44
N LYS A 17 -19.30 2.23 18.21
CA LYS A 17 -18.16 3.14 18.39
C LYS A 17 -17.04 2.56 19.24
N SER A 18 -17.34 1.65 20.18
CA SER A 18 -16.32 1.01 21.02
C SER A 18 -15.63 -0.16 20.35
N GLU A 19 -16.37 -0.95 19.57
CA GLU A 19 -15.88 -2.19 18.98
C GLU A 19 -15.27 -2.01 17.58
N TYR A 20 -15.57 -0.91 16.90
CA TYR A 20 -14.98 -0.62 15.60
C TYR A 20 -13.56 -0.02 15.72
N PRO A 21 -12.74 -0.13 14.66
CA PRO A 21 -11.37 0.39 14.70
C PRO A 21 -11.32 1.87 15.07
N ASP A 22 -10.16 2.33 15.56
CA ASP A 22 -9.92 3.75 15.84
C ASP A 22 -10.17 4.61 14.58
N PRO A 23 -10.97 5.69 14.66
CA PRO A 23 -11.20 6.62 13.54
C PRO A 23 -9.93 7.23 12.93
N ALA A 24 -8.83 7.31 13.68
CA ALA A 24 -7.53 7.78 13.18
C ALA A 24 -6.90 6.80 12.18
N VAL A 25 -7.33 5.54 12.15
CA VAL A 25 -6.86 4.54 11.18
C VAL A 25 -7.58 4.76 9.85
N THR A 26 -6.86 5.31 8.87
CA THR A 26 -7.44 5.66 7.56
C THR A 26 -7.59 4.46 6.62
N ARG A 27 -6.71 3.45 6.73
CA ARG A 27 -6.78 2.21 5.94
C ARG A 27 -7.48 1.12 6.74
N ARG A 28 -8.81 1.13 6.69
CA ARG A 28 -9.68 0.12 7.32
C ARG A 28 -10.86 -0.16 6.40
N ASN A 29 -11.00 -1.43 6.00
CA ASN A 29 -12.10 -1.88 5.14
C ASN A 29 -12.47 -3.33 5.46
N THR A 30 -12.54 -3.65 6.76
CA THR A 30 -12.83 -4.98 7.28
C THR A 30 -14.30 -5.08 7.66
N GLY A 31 -15.05 -5.95 6.98
CA GLY A 31 -16.46 -6.17 7.25
C GLY A 31 -17.35 -4.97 6.85
N TYR A 32 -18.45 -4.81 7.57
CA TYR A 32 -19.44 -3.76 7.28
C TYR A 32 -19.09 -2.47 8.01
N ALA A 33 -18.85 -1.39 7.27
CA ALA A 33 -18.53 -0.07 7.83
C ALA A 33 -19.75 0.64 8.46
N LEU A 34 -20.33 0.03 9.51
CA LEU A 34 -21.48 0.57 10.23
C LEU A 34 -21.13 1.85 10.99
N ASP A 35 -19.90 1.95 11.49
CA ASP A 35 -19.36 3.17 12.12
C ASP A 35 -19.37 4.36 11.15
N LEU A 36 -19.05 4.14 9.87
CA LEU A 36 -19.14 5.17 8.83
C LEU A 36 -20.59 5.46 8.46
N LEU A 37 -21.48 4.45 8.48
CA LEU A 37 -22.90 4.64 8.22
C LEU A 37 -23.55 5.51 9.32
N LEU A 38 -23.16 5.32 10.58
CA LEU A 38 -23.61 6.16 11.71
C LEU A 38 -23.26 7.64 11.55
N GLN A 39 -22.29 7.99 10.69
CA GLN A 39 -21.90 9.38 10.41
C GLN A 39 -22.72 10.04 9.29
N THR A 40 -23.73 9.36 8.74
CA THR A 40 -24.56 9.86 7.64
C THR A 40 -26.00 10.11 8.09
N SER A 41 -26.74 10.94 7.36
CA SER A 41 -28.17 11.17 7.61
C SER A 41 -28.96 9.95 7.15
N PRO A 42 -29.93 9.44 7.94
CA PRO A 42 -30.53 10.03 9.15
C PRO A 42 -29.88 9.60 10.48
N TYR A 43 -28.78 8.86 10.48
CA TYR A 43 -28.17 8.27 11.69
C TYR A 43 -27.39 9.27 12.55
N SER A 44 -26.89 10.35 11.95
CA SER A 44 -26.28 11.47 12.67
C SER A 44 -27.04 12.77 12.45
N ASN A 45 -27.56 13.32 13.55
CA ASN A 45 -28.32 14.58 13.60
C ASN A 45 -27.53 15.80 13.09
N ASN A 46 -26.19 15.71 13.05
CA ASN A 46 -25.30 16.81 12.65
C ASN A 46 -24.61 16.55 11.30
N SER A 47 -25.08 15.57 10.51
CA SER A 47 -24.45 15.22 9.24
C SER A 47 -25.25 15.71 8.04
N ASN A 48 -24.60 16.50 7.18
CA ASN A 48 -25.12 16.82 5.83
C ASN A 48 -24.75 15.74 4.80
N ASN A 49 -24.09 14.67 5.23
CA ASN A 49 -23.65 13.59 4.37
C ASN A 49 -24.78 12.59 4.16
N ASN A 50 -25.20 12.42 2.91
CA ASN A 50 -26.13 11.36 2.53
C ASN A 50 -25.50 9.98 2.70
N ILE A 51 -26.33 8.95 2.86
CA ILE A 51 -25.90 7.56 2.88
C ILE A 51 -25.07 7.26 1.63
N ASN A 52 -23.86 6.75 1.83
CA ASN A 52 -23.00 6.23 0.77
C ASN A 52 -22.91 4.70 0.87
N LEU A 53 -23.73 4.00 0.09
CA LEU A 53 -23.76 2.54 0.09
C LEU A 53 -22.45 1.90 -0.39
N ALA A 54 -21.64 2.62 -1.20
CA ALA A 54 -20.36 2.09 -1.65
C ALA A 54 -19.40 1.83 -0.48
N LYS A 55 -19.43 2.68 0.56
CA LYS A 55 -18.65 2.47 1.79
C LYS A 55 -19.11 1.27 2.61
N LEU A 56 -20.40 0.90 2.52
CA LEU A 56 -20.96 -0.24 3.22
C LEU A 56 -20.70 -1.56 2.47
N ILE A 57 -20.78 -1.51 1.13
CA ILE A 57 -20.54 -2.67 0.26
C ILE A 57 -19.05 -3.00 0.18
N ALA A 58 -18.19 -1.98 0.15
CA ALA A 58 -16.75 -2.17 0.28
C ALA A 58 -16.44 -2.85 1.62
N GLY A 59 -15.79 -4.01 1.59
CA GLY A 59 -15.50 -4.82 2.79
C GLY A 59 -16.55 -5.89 3.13
N SER A 60 -17.69 -5.94 2.41
CA SER A 60 -18.72 -6.96 2.64
C SER A 60 -18.39 -8.36 2.14
N GLU A 61 -17.34 -8.52 1.32
CA GLU A 61 -16.89 -9.82 0.80
C GLU A 61 -18.01 -10.66 0.13
N GLY A 62 -19.03 -9.99 -0.44
CA GLY A 62 -20.12 -10.64 -1.17
C GLY A 62 -21.32 -11.08 -0.32
N THR A 63 -21.35 -10.78 0.98
CA THR A 63 -22.45 -11.19 1.87
C THR A 63 -23.66 -10.25 1.84
N LEU A 64 -23.48 -8.98 1.45
CA LEU A 64 -24.55 -7.97 1.47
C LEU A 64 -25.28 -7.82 0.14
N ALA A 65 -24.58 -7.94 -0.98
CA ALA A 65 -25.13 -7.67 -2.28
C ALA A 65 -24.30 -8.32 -3.39
N ILE A 66 -24.95 -8.56 -4.54
CA ILE A 66 -24.28 -8.85 -5.79
C ILE A 66 -24.13 -7.52 -6.54
N VAL A 67 -22.89 -7.15 -6.85
CA VAL A 67 -22.58 -5.93 -7.61
C VAL A 67 -22.44 -6.30 -9.08
N ILE A 68 -23.30 -5.74 -9.93
CA ILE A 68 -23.31 -6.03 -11.38
C ILE A 68 -22.38 -5.10 -12.16
N ASP A 69 -22.26 -3.84 -11.73
CA ASP A 69 -21.52 -2.79 -12.42
C ASP A 69 -20.86 -1.87 -11.40
N ILE A 70 -19.62 -1.44 -11.68
CA ILE A 70 -18.87 -0.50 -10.86
C ILE A 70 -18.30 0.61 -11.75
N LYS A 71 -18.57 1.87 -11.41
CA LYS A 71 -17.88 3.03 -12.00
C LYS A 71 -16.73 3.44 -11.10
N ILE A 72 -15.51 3.45 -11.65
CA ILE A 72 -14.30 3.86 -10.94
C ILE A 72 -13.71 5.13 -11.53
N ASN A 73 -12.98 5.89 -10.71
CA ASN A 73 -12.16 6.99 -11.19
C ASN A 73 -10.89 6.42 -11.82
N LEU A 74 -10.50 6.99 -12.96
CA LEU A 74 -9.24 6.67 -13.62
C LEU A 74 -8.21 7.76 -13.32
N VAL A 75 -6.95 7.37 -13.30
CA VAL A 75 -5.80 8.27 -13.24
C VAL A 75 -5.06 8.25 -14.59
N PRO A 76 -4.32 9.31 -14.95
CA PRO A 76 -3.44 9.28 -16.11
C PRO A 76 -2.46 8.10 -16.03
N LEU A 77 -2.00 7.64 -17.19
CA LEU A 77 -0.93 6.65 -17.23
C LEU A 77 0.33 7.23 -16.57
N PRO A 78 1.09 6.42 -15.81
CA PRO A 78 2.34 6.87 -15.23
C PRO A 78 3.34 7.23 -16.35
N PRO A 79 4.34 8.06 -16.04
CA PRO A 79 5.43 8.37 -16.96
C PRO A 79 6.13 7.12 -17.52
N THR A 80 6.74 7.25 -18.70
CA THR A 80 7.30 6.13 -19.47
C THR A 80 8.57 5.56 -18.87
N GLU A 81 9.40 6.41 -18.26
CA GLU A 81 10.64 5.97 -17.63
C GLU A 81 10.33 5.42 -16.23
N LYS A 82 10.86 4.22 -15.96
CA LYS A 82 10.70 3.55 -14.67
C LYS A 82 12.01 2.96 -14.18
N VAL A 83 12.21 3.01 -12.87
CA VAL A 83 13.38 2.48 -12.18
C VAL A 83 12.95 1.79 -10.90
N LEU A 84 13.66 0.72 -10.55
CA LEU A 84 13.63 0.15 -9.21
C LEU A 84 14.93 0.51 -8.49
N CYS A 85 14.82 1.00 -7.27
CA CYS A 85 15.94 1.16 -6.36
C CYS A 85 15.81 0.13 -5.24
N CYS A 86 16.72 -0.85 -5.23
CA CYS A 86 16.66 -2.00 -4.34
C CYS A 86 17.61 -1.81 -3.16
N VAL A 87 17.06 -1.53 -1.97
CA VAL A 87 17.83 -1.35 -0.73
C VAL A 87 18.04 -2.70 -0.07
N HIS A 88 19.30 -3.08 0.13
CA HIS A 88 19.69 -4.34 0.76
C HIS A 88 19.76 -4.16 2.27
N LEU A 89 18.99 -4.98 2.97
CA LEU A 89 18.84 -4.96 4.42
C LEU A 89 19.41 -6.26 4.99
N LYS A 90 20.05 -6.18 6.15
CA LYS A 90 20.57 -7.34 6.89
C LYS A 90 19.44 -8.08 7.60
N GLU A 91 18.47 -7.33 8.11
CA GLU A 91 17.31 -7.90 8.80
C GLU A 91 16.01 -7.28 8.29
N ARG A 92 14.94 -8.09 8.28
CA ARG A 92 13.61 -7.63 7.85
C ARG A 92 13.12 -6.39 8.60
N ASN A 93 13.44 -6.27 9.88
CA ASN A 93 12.98 -5.15 10.71
C ASN A 93 13.61 -3.81 10.31
N GLU A 94 14.75 -3.82 9.60
CA GLU A 94 15.35 -2.61 9.06
C GLU A 94 14.49 -1.99 7.93
N ALA A 95 13.56 -2.75 7.36
CA ALA A 95 12.66 -2.27 6.32
C ALA A 95 11.72 -1.17 6.81
N TYR A 96 11.34 -1.17 8.10
CA TYR A 96 10.45 -0.15 8.66
C TYR A 96 11.09 1.26 8.63
N PRO A 97 12.27 1.49 9.25
CA PRO A 97 12.91 2.79 9.17
C PRO A 97 13.38 3.13 7.75
N ALA A 98 13.83 2.15 6.95
CA ALA A 98 14.17 2.39 5.53
C ALA A 98 12.95 2.88 4.73
N ASN A 99 11.78 2.27 4.93
CA ASN A 99 10.53 2.69 4.28
C ASN A 99 10.18 4.15 4.59
N LEU A 100 10.40 4.61 5.83
CA LEU A 100 10.17 6.02 6.20
C LEU A 100 11.10 6.99 5.45
N ILE A 101 12.32 6.57 5.12
CA ILE A 101 13.24 7.38 4.31
C ILE A 101 12.78 7.38 2.87
N ALA A 102 12.49 6.20 2.30
CA ALA A 102 12.01 6.07 0.92
C ALA A 102 10.77 6.94 0.67
N LEU A 103 9.81 6.95 1.59
CA LEU A 103 8.59 7.77 1.50
C LEU A 103 8.86 9.28 1.35
N ARG A 104 9.99 9.81 1.85
CA ARG A 104 10.36 11.22 1.71
C ARG A 104 10.71 11.60 0.27
N HIS A 105 10.99 10.61 -0.58
CA HIS A 105 11.32 10.79 -1.99
C HIS A 105 10.12 10.59 -2.92
N ASN A 106 8.90 10.46 -2.38
CA ASN A 106 7.64 10.33 -3.12
C ASN A 106 7.65 9.19 -4.17
N PRO A 107 7.91 7.94 -3.76
CA PRO A 107 7.93 6.80 -4.67
C PRO A 107 6.52 6.44 -5.14
N ASP A 108 6.43 5.76 -6.28
CA ASP A 108 5.16 5.22 -6.79
C ASP A 108 4.72 3.98 -6.01
N ALA A 109 5.69 3.15 -5.63
CA ALA A 109 5.47 1.95 -4.84
C ALA A 109 6.69 1.62 -3.99
N ILE A 110 6.43 0.98 -2.84
CA ILE A 110 7.46 0.38 -2.00
C ILE A 110 6.97 -1.02 -1.63
N GLU A 111 7.81 -2.02 -1.88
CA GLU A 111 7.57 -3.41 -1.52
C GLU A 111 8.78 -3.97 -0.77
N MET A 112 8.55 -4.89 0.15
CA MET A 112 9.62 -5.57 0.89
C MET A 112 9.55 -7.06 0.60
N MET A 113 10.69 -7.63 0.20
CA MET A 113 10.87 -9.06 -0.04
C MET A 113 11.86 -9.60 0.99
N ASP A 114 11.47 -10.63 1.74
CA ASP A 114 12.33 -11.25 2.75
C ASP A 114 13.26 -12.33 2.19
N ASP A 115 14.23 -12.73 3.00
CA ASP A 115 15.18 -13.81 2.73
C ASP A 115 14.50 -15.12 2.32
N LYS A 116 13.39 -15.49 2.95
CA LYS A 116 12.66 -16.73 2.63
C LYS A 116 12.17 -16.74 1.19
N ILE A 117 11.54 -15.65 0.73
CA ILE A 117 11.11 -15.52 -0.66
C ILE A 117 12.34 -15.50 -1.58
N LEU A 118 13.40 -14.78 -1.20
CA LEU A 118 14.63 -14.75 -1.99
C LEU A 118 15.23 -16.15 -2.13
N ASP A 119 15.31 -16.95 -1.09
CA ASP A 119 15.88 -18.29 -1.12
C ASP A 119 15.11 -19.24 -2.04
N LEU A 120 13.77 -19.18 -2.01
CA LEU A 120 12.92 -19.96 -2.92
C LEU A 120 13.20 -19.67 -4.40
N THR A 121 13.69 -18.48 -4.74
CA THR A 121 14.07 -18.15 -6.13
C THR A 121 15.45 -18.68 -6.54
N GLY A 122 16.27 -19.13 -5.60
CA GLY A 122 17.66 -19.55 -5.86
C GLY A 122 17.77 -20.88 -6.58
N ASP A 123 16.93 -21.83 -6.19
CA ASP A 123 16.91 -23.16 -6.79
C ASP A 123 16.12 -23.21 -8.11
N ASN A 124 15.34 -22.16 -8.40
CA ASN A 124 14.58 -22.04 -9.63
C ASN A 124 15.43 -21.44 -10.77
N ILE A 125 15.77 -22.27 -11.76
CA ILE A 125 16.62 -21.91 -12.90
C ILE A 125 16.13 -20.66 -13.65
N GLU A 126 14.82 -20.52 -13.84
CA GLU A 126 14.26 -19.36 -14.53
C GLU A 126 14.39 -18.09 -13.68
N GLN A 127 14.23 -18.21 -12.36
CA GLN A 127 14.30 -17.07 -11.45
C GLN A 127 15.73 -16.63 -11.14
N ARG A 128 16.74 -17.51 -11.27
CA ARG A 128 18.15 -17.13 -11.10
C ARG A 128 18.57 -15.96 -11.99
N LYS A 129 18.02 -15.86 -13.21
CA LYS A 129 18.30 -14.76 -14.15
C LYS A 129 17.82 -13.40 -13.61
N ASN A 130 16.79 -13.40 -12.76
CA ASN A 130 16.18 -12.21 -12.17
C ASN A 130 16.86 -11.78 -10.86
N ARG A 131 17.85 -12.54 -10.36
CA ARG A 131 18.59 -12.23 -9.12
C ARG A 131 19.81 -11.33 -9.32
N PHE A 132 19.98 -10.74 -10.52
CA PHE A 132 21.19 -9.97 -10.88
C PHE A 132 21.45 -8.74 -10.01
N PHE A 133 20.42 -8.20 -9.36
CA PHE A 133 20.53 -7.03 -8.49
C PHE A 133 20.88 -7.39 -7.04
N LEU A 134 20.86 -8.68 -6.68
CA LEU A 134 21.19 -9.13 -5.34
C LEU A 134 22.68 -9.00 -5.08
N GLN A 135 23.03 -8.34 -3.98
CA GLN A 135 24.39 -8.21 -3.49
C GLN A 135 24.54 -8.98 -2.18
N GLY A 136 25.41 -10.01 -2.19
CA GLY A 136 25.61 -10.88 -1.02
C GLY A 136 24.36 -11.69 -0.69
N ASN A 137 24.09 -11.87 0.61
CA ASN A 137 22.92 -12.59 1.12
C ASN A 137 22.12 -11.68 2.08
N PRO A 138 21.27 -10.78 1.55
CA PRO A 138 20.50 -9.86 2.37
C PRO A 138 19.37 -10.60 3.12
N GLY A 139 19.07 -10.18 4.35
CA GLY A 139 17.93 -10.69 5.11
C GLY A 139 16.58 -10.14 4.62
N ALA A 140 16.60 -9.01 3.91
CA ALA A 140 15.46 -8.48 3.17
C ALA A 140 15.91 -7.46 2.12
N ILE A 141 15.03 -7.18 1.16
CA ILE A 141 15.21 -6.11 0.18
C ILE A 141 13.98 -5.22 0.17
N LEU A 142 14.21 -3.92 0.29
CA LEU A 142 13.20 -2.91 0.04
C LEU A 142 13.29 -2.46 -1.41
N ILE A 143 12.27 -2.78 -2.20
CA ILE A 143 12.15 -2.44 -3.61
C ILE A 143 11.34 -1.15 -3.72
N VAL A 144 11.97 -0.07 -4.18
CA VAL A 144 11.33 1.23 -4.32
C VAL A 144 11.19 1.55 -5.82
N GLU A 145 9.96 1.73 -6.29
CA GLU A 145 9.67 2.12 -7.68
C GLU A 145 9.53 3.63 -7.82
N PHE A 146 10.20 4.18 -8.84
CA PHE A 146 10.06 5.56 -9.28
C PHE A 146 9.75 5.61 -10.78
N SER A 147 8.90 6.54 -11.16
CA SER A 147 8.57 6.90 -12.53
C SER A 147 8.72 8.40 -12.75
N GLY A 148 9.08 8.78 -13.97
CA GLY A 148 9.39 10.16 -14.32
C GLY A 148 9.44 10.39 -15.81
N ASN A 149 9.47 11.66 -16.22
CA ASN A 149 9.42 12.01 -17.65
C ASN A 149 10.80 11.93 -18.31
N SER A 150 11.87 11.87 -17.52
CA SER A 150 13.23 11.70 -18.03
C SER A 150 14.05 10.77 -17.15
N ARG A 151 14.96 10.04 -17.78
CA ARG A 151 15.87 9.13 -17.08
C ARG A 151 16.72 9.86 -16.02
N LYS A 152 17.22 11.04 -16.38
CA LYS A 152 18.08 11.89 -15.54
C LYS A 152 17.38 12.35 -14.27
N GLU A 153 16.10 12.69 -14.35
CA GLU A 153 15.30 13.09 -13.20
C GLU A 153 15.17 11.94 -12.19
N ILE A 154 14.80 10.74 -12.67
CA ILE A 154 14.64 9.56 -11.82
C ILE A 154 15.97 9.12 -11.21
N GLU A 155 17.06 9.19 -11.98
CA GLU A 155 18.42 8.91 -11.49
C GLU A 155 18.79 9.85 -10.35
N GLY A 156 18.53 11.16 -10.47
CA GLY A 156 18.76 12.11 -9.38
C GLY A 156 17.96 11.81 -8.11
N VAL A 157 16.69 11.37 -8.24
CA VAL A 157 15.88 10.95 -7.09
C VAL A 157 16.45 9.68 -6.44
N CYS A 158 16.87 8.71 -7.25
CA CYS A 158 17.48 7.48 -6.75
C CYS A 158 18.81 7.73 -6.05
N GLU A 159 19.67 8.59 -6.60
CA GLU A 159 20.94 8.99 -6.00
C GLU A 159 20.72 9.69 -4.65
N SER A 160 19.76 10.62 -4.59
CA SER A 160 19.42 11.31 -3.35
C SER A 160 18.88 10.35 -2.27
N MET A 161 18.03 9.39 -2.66
CA MET A 161 17.55 8.36 -1.73
C MET A 161 18.68 7.43 -1.30
N GLU A 162 19.54 6.99 -2.22
CA GLU A 162 20.68 6.13 -1.90
C GLU A 162 21.63 6.83 -0.90
N GLU A 163 21.91 8.12 -1.08
CA GLU A 163 22.73 8.88 -0.14
C GLU A 163 22.09 8.92 1.26
N ALA A 164 20.77 9.12 1.34
CA ALA A 164 20.03 9.09 2.60
C ALA A 164 20.08 7.70 3.26
N MET A 165 19.90 6.61 2.50
CA MET A 165 20.00 5.24 3.00
C MET A 165 21.42 4.90 3.49
N ARG A 166 22.46 5.39 2.79
CA ARG A 166 23.86 5.17 3.17
C ARG A 166 24.23 5.82 4.49
N LYS A 167 23.61 6.97 4.84
CA LYS A 167 23.80 7.63 6.13
C LYS A 167 23.33 6.77 7.31
N GLU A 168 22.32 5.93 7.08
CA GLU A 168 21.82 4.95 8.06
C GLU A 168 22.53 3.57 7.97
N GLY A 169 23.50 3.42 7.06
CA GLY A 169 24.30 2.20 6.92
C GLY A 169 23.76 1.16 5.93
N TRP A 170 22.70 1.47 5.18
CA TRP A 170 22.17 0.58 4.14
C TRP A 170 22.78 0.87 2.77
N ARG A 171 22.79 -0.13 1.90
CA ARG A 171 23.22 0.00 0.50
C ARG A 171 22.02 -0.13 -0.41
N ALA A 172 21.88 0.78 -1.36
CA ALA A 172 20.90 0.66 -2.41
C ALA A 172 21.59 0.33 -3.75
N CYS A 173 20.89 -0.39 -4.61
CA CYS A 173 21.33 -0.66 -5.96
C CYS A 173 20.26 -0.19 -6.94
N PHE A 174 20.70 0.58 -7.93
CA PHE A 174 19.87 1.07 -9.01
C PHE A 174 19.65 -0.02 -10.07
N VAL A 175 18.38 -0.29 -10.39
CA VAL A 175 17.97 -1.32 -11.34
C VAL A 175 17.11 -0.69 -12.45
N PRO A 176 17.66 -0.49 -13.66
CA PRO A 176 16.88 -0.06 -14.81
C PRO A 176 15.80 -1.08 -15.15
N ARG A 177 14.55 -0.65 -15.32
CA ARG A 177 13.46 -1.54 -15.79
C ARG A 177 13.53 -1.84 -17.30
N SER A 178 14.65 -1.55 -17.97
CA SER A 178 14.82 -1.74 -19.42
C SER A 178 14.75 -3.20 -19.87
N LYS A 179 14.85 -4.15 -18.93
CA LYS A 179 14.41 -5.52 -19.12
C LYS A 179 13.02 -5.65 -18.54
N LYS A 180 12.03 -5.91 -19.40
CA LYS A 180 10.70 -6.35 -18.95
C LYS A 180 10.92 -7.47 -17.92
N PHE A 181 10.59 -7.20 -16.66
CA PHE A 181 10.17 -8.25 -15.74
C PHE A 181 8.88 -8.78 -16.38
N GLY A 182 9.06 -9.81 -17.21
CA GLY A 182 7.98 -10.51 -17.89
C GLY A 182 7.33 -11.50 -16.95
#